data_AF-A0A419WPJ8-F1
#
_entry.id   AF-A0A419WPJ8-F1
#
_cell.length_a   1.000
_cell.length_b   1.000
_cell.length_c   1.000
_cell.angle_alpha   90.00
_cell.angle_beta   90.00
_cell.angle_gamma   90.00
#
_symmetry.space_group_name_H-M   'P 1'
#
loop_
_entity.id
_entity.type
_entity.pdbx_description
1 polymer ?
#
loop_
_entity_poly.entity_id
_entity_poly.type
_entity_poly.pdbx_seq_one_letter_code
_entity_poly.pdbx_strand_id
1 'polypeptide(L)'
;MAKGALATGALALGGFGTATVSAQEDQIAVFATDLYPGADFDVIAQLQESTTVEILQLDGETVSEISQPDEWTGHIIRYDIGQESGITTFLFVRGAGLSAGDSGTLGEEASVLSSDLNLMSTSVSSGGGGTDTSDSETSDSDMMTEENETTTENETTVEGGD
;
A
#
# COMPACT_ATOMS: atom_id res chain seq x y z
N MET A 1 -38.41 52.51 7.42
CA MET A 1 -37.34 51.79 8.13
C MET A 1 -37.70 50.31 8.16
N ALA A 2 -36.98 49.47 7.43
CA ALA A 2 -36.70 48.07 7.80
C ALA A 2 -36.04 47.33 6.62
N LYS A 3 -35.09 46.45 7.00
CA LYS A 3 -34.32 45.47 6.20
C LYS A 3 -33.21 46.10 5.36
N GLY A 4 -31.96 46.16 5.82
CA GLY A 4 -31.22 45.17 6.63
C GLY A 4 -30.35 44.38 5.67
N ALA A 5 -29.04 44.67 5.74
CA ALA A 5 -28.02 44.44 4.74
C ALA A 5 -27.88 43.00 4.25
N LEU A 6 -27.59 42.88 2.95
CA LEU A 6 -27.01 41.69 2.35
C LEU A 6 -25.66 41.42 3.04
N ALA A 7 -25.54 40.28 3.71
CA ALA A 7 -24.29 39.81 4.29
C ALA A 7 -23.37 39.33 3.15
N THR A 8 -22.69 40.28 2.54
CA THR A 8 -21.59 40.04 1.61
C THR A 8 -20.36 39.63 2.41
N GLY A 9 -19.84 38.44 2.11
CA GLY A 9 -18.40 38.17 2.19
C GLY A 9 -17.89 37.51 3.47
N ALA A 10 -17.53 36.24 3.33
CA ALA A 10 -16.13 35.81 3.46
C ALA A 10 -15.99 34.40 2.88
N LEU A 11 -15.64 34.33 1.60
CA LEU A 11 -14.94 33.17 1.07
C LEU A 11 -13.59 33.14 1.80
N ALA A 12 -13.50 32.33 2.85
CA ALA A 12 -12.22 31.99 3.45
C ALA A 12 -11.46 31.16 2.42
N LEU A 13 -10.67 31.84 1.60
CA LEU A 13 -9.54 31.27 0.89
C LEU A 13 -8.52 30.88 1.98
N GLY A 14 -8.82 29.77 2.67
CA GLY A 14 -7.85 29.07 3.50
C GLY A 14 -6.65 28.80 2.61
N GLY A 15 -5.50 29.29 3.05
CA GLY A 15 -4.36 29.62 2.20
C GLY A 15 -4.06 28.57 1.14
N PHE A 16 -3.68 29.07 -0.02
CA PHE A 16 -2.81 28.37 -0.97
C PHE A 16 -1.44 28.14 -0.33
N GLY A 17 -1.40 27.38 0.77
CA GLY A 17 -0.28 26.49 0.98
C GLY A 17 -0.52 25.40 -0.04
N THR A 18 0.28 25.38 -1.10
CA THR A 18 0.58 24.13 -1.78
C THR A 18 1.10 23.19 -0.69
N ALA A 19 0.22 22.50 0.02
CA ALA A 19 0.53 21.19 0.48
C ALA A 19 0.68 20.38 -0.82
N THR A 20 1.84 20.54 -1.46
CA THR A 20 2.51 19.39 -2.00
C THR A 20 2.66 18.47 -0.80
N VAL A 21 1.61 17.69 -0.50
CA VAL A 21 1.87 16.30 -0.19
C VAL A 21 2.67 15.86 -1.40
N SER A 22 3.98 15.94 -1.30
CA SER A 22 4.84 15.16 -2.15
C SER A 22 4.39 13.75 -1.79
N ALA A 23 3.44 13.22 -2.56
CA ALA A 23 3.33 11.79 -2.72
C ALA A 23 4.70 11.43 -3.29
N GLN A 24 5.67 11.22 -2.40
CA GLN A 24 6.94 10.65 -2.79
C GLN A 24 6.52 9.28 -3.28
N GLU A 25 6.45 9.12 -4.60
CA GLU A 25 6.05 7.86 -5.21
C GLU A 25 6.95 6.78 -4.62
N ASP A 26 6.32 5.84 -3.91
CA ASP A 26 6.99 4.72 -3.30
C ASP A 26 7.79 3.99 -4.37
N GLN A 27 9.12 4.10 -4.28
CA GLN A 27 10.00 3.56 -5.28
C GLN A 27 10.75 2.37 -4.71
N ILE A 28 10.72 1.26 -5.44
CA ILE A 28 11.43 0.05 -5.08
C ILE A 28 12.44 -0.29 -6.15
N ALA A 29 13.64 -0.67 -5.71
CA ALA A 29 14.70 -1.17 -6.56
C ALA A 29 15.13 -2.56 -6.13
N VAL A 30 15.37 -3.42 -7.11
CA VAL A 30 15.89 -4.78 -6.91
C VAL A 30 16.94 -5.06 -7.98
N PHE A 31 17.89 -5.94 -7.71
CA PHE A 31 18.86 -6.35 -8.72
C PHE A 31 18.16 -7.07 -9.88
N ALA A 32 18.49 -6.71 -11.12
CA ALA A 32 17.86 -7.31 -12.30
C ALA A 32 18.08 -8.82 -12.39
N THR A 33 19.16 -9.33 -11.79
CA THR A 33 19.47 -10.77 -11.69
C THR A 33 18.54 -11.52 -10.74
N ASP A 34 17.91 -10.81 -9.82
CA ASP A 34 17.15 -11.36 -8.69
C ASP A 34 15.70 -10.85 -8.66
N LEU A 35 15.25 -10.21 -9.75
CA LEU A 35 13.88 -9.74 -9.91
C LEU A 35 12.97 -10.92 -10.30
N TYR A 36 11.96 -11.17 -9.48
CA TYR A 36 10.86 -12.09 -9.78
C TYR A 36 9.54 -11.30 -9.81
N PRO A 37 9.07 -10.87 -10.99
CA PRO A 37 7.83 -10.09 -11.11
C PRO A 37 6.62 -10.90 -10.64
N GLY A 38 5.71 -10.26 -9.91
CA GLY A 38 4.51 -10.90 -9.38
C GLY A 38 4.75 -11.92 -8.26
N ALA A 39 5.99 -12.06 -7.78
CA ALA A 39 6.31 -12.98 -6.69
C ALA A 39 6.06 -12.33 -5.33
N ASP A 40 5.54 -13.15 -4.41
CA ASP A 40 5.40 -12.79 -3.00
C ASP A 40 6.76 -12.86 -2.30
N PHE A 41 6.97 -11.98 -1.33
CA PHE A 41 8.18 -11.94 -0.55
C PHE A 41 7.91 -11.60 0.92
N ASP A 42 8.79 -12.10 1.78
CA ASP A 42 8.87 -11.75 3.20
C ASP A 42 10.13 -10.93 3.49
N VAL A 43 10.00 -9.87 4.26
CA VAL A 43 11.13 -9.09 4.76
C VAL A 43 11.75 -9.81 5.96
N ILE A 44 12.97 -10.32 5.78
CA ILE A 44 13.70 -11.06 6.81
C ILE A 44 14.39 -10.11 7.78
N ALA A 45 15.05 -9.09 7.25
CA ALA A 45 15.83 -8.14 8.03
C ALA A 45 16.01 -6.83 7.26
N GLN A 46 16.33 -5.77 8.00
CA GLN A 46 16.77 -4.50 7.43
C GLN A 46 18.30 -4.43 7.43
N LEU A 47 18.87 -3.91 6.35
CA LEU A 47 20.30 -3.63 6.23
C LEU A 47 20.65 -2.35 7.01
N GLN A 48 21.90 -2.23 7.41
CA GLN A 48 22.40 -0.95 7.91
C GLN A 48 22.41 0.08 6.78
N GLU A 49 22.11 1.33 7.11
CA GLU A 49 22.09 2.46 6.16
C GLU A 49 23.43 2.58 5.42
N SER A 50 24.55 2.49 6.14
CA SER A 50 25.89 2.52 5.54
C SER A 50 26.11 1.42 4.49
N THR A 51 25.65 0.20 4.76
CA THR A 51 25.74 -0.91 3.80
C THR A 51 24.85 -0.68 2.60
N THR A 52 23.65 -0.14 2.80
CA THR A 52 22.73 0.22 1.72
C THR A 52 23.38 1.26 0.80
N VAL A 53 23.93 2.32 1.40
CA VAL A 53 24.62 3.39 0.70
C VAL A 53 25.83 2.88 -0.07
N GLU A 54 26.63 1.98 0.51
CA GLU A 54 27.77 1.36 -0.18
C GLU A 54 27.35 0.53 -1.39
N ILE A 55 26.22 -0.19 -1.31
CA ILE A 55 25.72 -1.02 -2.42
C ILE A 55 25.14 -0.16 -3.56
N LEU A 56 24.51 0.97 -3.23
CA LEU A 56 23.90 1.88 -4.19
C LEU A 56 24.89 2.88 -4.80
N GLN A 57 26.17 2.76 -4.50
CA GLN A 57 27.25 3.55 -5.09
C GLN A 57 28.06 2.72 -6.08
N LEU A 58 28.60 3.39 -7.09
CA LEU A 58 29.55 2.81 -8.03
C LEU A 58 30.92 3.44 -7.80
N ASP A 59 31.93 2.62 -7.48
CA ASP A 59 33.30 3.08 -7.18
C ASP A 59 33.39 4.17 -6.07
N GLY A 60 32.40 4.23 -5.17
CA GLY A 60 32.33 5.24 -4.10
C GLY A 60 31.75 6.58 -4.52
N GLU A 61 31.14 6.66 -5.71
CA GLU A 61 30.39 7.81 -6.20
C GLU A 61 28.91 7.46 -6.38
N THR A 62 28.03 8.46 -6.22
CA THR A 62 26.59 8.31 -6.48
C THR A 62 26.35 8.20 -7.98
N VAL A 63 25.50 7.27 -8.40
CA VAL A 63 25.06 7.19 -9.80
C VAL A 63 24.02 8.27 -10.11
N SER A 64 23.92 8.69 -11.37
CA SER A 64 23.04 9.82 -11.76
C SER A 64 21.55 9.50 -11.52
N GLU A 65 21.16 8.23 -11.59
CA GLU A 65 19.81 7.78 -11.33
C GLU A 65 19.49 7.66 -9.83
N ILE A 66 20.51 7.53 -8.97
CA ILE A 66 20.40 7.40 -7.51
C ILE A 66 21.28 8.47 -6.86
N SER A 67 20.85 9.72 -7.01
CA SER A 67 21.57 10.90 -6.51
C SER A 67 21.68 10.98 -4.98
N GLN A 68 20.80 10.28 -4.26
CA GLN A 68 20.71 10.28 -2.80
C GLN A 68 20.54 8.84 -2.30
N PRO A 69 21.63 8.07 -2.21
CA PRO A 69 21.57 6.68 -1.77
C PRO A 69 21.19 6.52 -0.29
N ASP A 70 21.37 7.58 0.52
CA ASP A 70 21.00 7.63 1.94
C ASP A 70 19.48 7.70 2.18
N GLU A 71 18.70 8.12 1.19
CA GLU A 71 17.23 8.10 1.26
C GLU A 71 16.64 6.70 1.05
N TRP A 72 17.47 5.73 0.64
CA TRP A 72 17.04 4.36 0.41
C TRP A 72 17.27 3.51 1.65
N THR A 73 16.27 2.70 1.98
CA THR A 73 16.38 1.70 3.03
C THR A 73 16.53 0.32 2.40
N GLY A 74 17.65 -0.35 2.70
CA GLY A 74 17.93 -1.70 2.23
C GLY A 74 17.29 -2.75 3.12
N HIS A 75 16.72 -3.78 2.51
CA HIS A 75 16.08 -4.90 3.15
C HIS A 75 16.58 -6.21 2.56
N ILE A 76 16.64 -7.24 3.39
CA ILE A 76 16.86 -8.62 2.97
C ILE A 76 15.48 -9.26 2.89
N ILE A 77 15.07 -9.66 1.69
CA ILE A 77 13.80 -10.33 1.45
C ILE A 77 14.02 -11.79 1.11
N ARG A 78 12.98 -12.61 1.32
CA ARG A 78 12.93 -13.98 0.83
C ARG A 78 11.67 -14.16 -0.03
N TYR A 79 11.87 -14.58 -1.27
CA TYR A 79 10.77 -14.92 -2.16
C TYR A 79 10.07 -16.21 -1.73
N ASP A 80 8.74 -16.18 -1.76
CA ASP A 80 7.88 -17.35 -1.63
C ASP A 80 7.44 -17.81 -3.03
N ILE A 81 8.29 -18.62 -3.66
CA ILE A 81 8.06 -19.16 -5.02
C ILE A 81 7.81 -20.67 -5.00
N GLY A 82 7.24 -21.18 -3.92
CA GLY A 82 6.94 -22.61 -3.74
C GLY A 82 8.17 -23.52 -3.61
N GLN A 83 9.35 -22.96 -3.37
CA GLN A 83 10.58 -23.70 -3.08
C GLN A 83 10.83 -23.76 -1.58
N GLU A 84 11.26 -24.93 -1.08
CA GLU A 84 11.39 -25.23 0.36
C GLU A 84 12.35 -24.28 1.11
N SER A 85 13.27 -23.61 0.42
CA SER A 85 14.24 -22.65 1.01
C SER A 85 14.02 -21.19 0.59
N GLY A 86 13.07 -20.90 -0.31
CA GLY A 86 12.93 -19.57 -0.93
C GLY A 86 14.21 -19.07 -1.63
N ILE A 87 14.18 -17.88 -2.21
CA ILE A 87 15.38 -17.18 -2.71
C ILE A 87 15.54 -15.90 -1.91
N THR A 88 16.71 -15.70 -1.31
CA THR A 88 17.02 -14.49 -0.53
C THR A 88 17.73 -13.47 -1.40
N THR A 89 17.24 -12.23 -1.41
CA THR A 89 17.84 -11.12 -2.16
C THR A 89 17.72 -9.80 -1.40
N PHE A 90 18.30 -8.74 -1.97
CA PHE A 90 18.22 -7.39 -1.47
C PHE A 90 17.10 -6.60 -2.16
N LEU A 91 16.35 -5.87 -1.36
CA LEU A 91 15.30 -4.96 -1.79
C LEU A 91 15.61 -3.57 -1.24
N PHE A 92 15.65 -2.56 -2.10
CA PHE A 92 15.85 -1.17 -1.70
C PHE A 92 14.53 -0.43 -1.85
N VAL A 93 14.14 0.30 -0.81
CA VAL A 93 12.89 1.06 -0.81
C VAL A 93 13.13 2.52 -0.49
N ARG A 94 12.41 3.40 -1.16
CA ARG A 94 12.39 4.84 -0.89
C ARG A 94 10.94 5.29 -0.75
N GLY A 95 10.63 5.99 0.33
CA GLY A 95 9.25 6.41 0.66
C GLY A 95 8.41 5.31 1.32
N ALA A 96 8.58 4.05 0.89
CA ALA A 96 7.78 2.93 1.41
C ALA A 96 8.26 2.46 2.78
N GLY A 97 7.31 2.36 3.72
CA GLY A 97 7.56 1.82 5.07
C GLY A 97 7.50 0.29 5.08
N LEU A 98 8.64 -0.36 4.84
CA LEU A 98 8.80 -1.80 5.08
C LEU A 98 9.62 -2.04 6.35
N SER A 99 9.25 -3.09 7.08
CA SER A 99 9.89 -3.54 8.32
C SER A 99 10.14 -5.04 8.28
N ALA A 100 11.09 -5.51 9.09
CA ALA A 100 11.33 -6.94 9.23
C ALA A 100 10.06 -7.64 9.76
N GLY A 101 9.65 -8.72 9.09
CA GLY A 101 8.41 -9.44 9.33
C GLY A 101 7.25 -9.02 8.42
N ASP A 102 7.39 -7.95 7.65
CA ASP A 102 6.38 -7.56 6.66
C ASP A 102 6.45 -8.47 5.44
N SER A 103 5.32 -8.57 4.72
CA SER A 103 5.24 -9.28 3.45
C SER A 103 4.56 -8.43 2.39
N GLY A 104 4.87 -8.71 1.12
CA GLY A 104 4.31 -7.99 -0.01
C GLY A 104 4.49 -8.77 -1.31
N THR A 105 3.89 -8.24 -2.37
CA THR A 105 4.01 -8.80 -3.72
C THR A 105 4.69 -7.79 -4.61
N LEU A 106 5.73 -8.21 -5.33
CA LEU A 106 6.40 -7.38 -6.33
C LEU A 106 5.50 -7.14 -7.54
N GLY A 107 5.59 -5.94 -8.11
CA GLY A 107 4.88 -5.59 -9.32
C GLY A 107 5.21 -6.53 -10.49
N GLU A 108 4.25 -6.72 -11.38
CA GLU A 108 4.44 -7.48 -12.62
C GLU A 108 5.29 -6.69 -13.64
N GLU A 109 5.31 -5.37 -13.49
CA GLU A 109 6.05 -4.45 -14.34
C GLU A 109 7.32 -3.96 -13.63
N ALA A 110 8.42 -3.94 -14.37
CA ALA A 110 9.68 -3.37 -13.91
C ALA A 110 10.34 -2.57 -15.04
N SER A 111 11.03 -1.50 -14.66
CA SER A 111 11.78 -0.62 -15.55
C SER A 111 13.23 -0.55 -15.12
N VAL A 112 14.16 -0.32 -16.05
CA VAL A 112 15.57 -0.16 -15.70
C VAL A 112 15.73 1.09 -14.83
N LEU A 113 16.22 0.92 -13.60
CA LEU A 113 16.56 2.03 -12.72
C LEU A 113 17.97 2.52 -13.02
N SER A 114 18.94 1.62 -12.98
CA SER A 114 20.31 1.92 -13.33
C SER A 114 20.97 0.69 -13.94
N SER A 115 21.51 0.86 -15.15
CA SER A 115 22.20 -0.23 -15.84
C SER A 115 23.58 -0.49 -15.23
N ASP A 116 24.23 0.56 -14.73
CA ASP A 116 25.56 0.47 -14.13
C ASP A 116 25.56 -0.33 -12.83
N LEU A 117 24.52 -0.19 -12.01
CA LEU A 117 24.32 -0.97 -10.78
C LEU A 117 23.49 -2.24 -10.98
N ASN A 118 23.04 -2.50 -12.21
CA ASN A 118 22.15 -3.61 -12.54
C ASN A 118 20.85 -3.62 -11.69
N LEU A 119 20.23 -2.45 -11.52
CA LEU A 119 19.01 -2.26 -10.72
C LEU A 119 17.78 -2.04 -11.60
N MET A 120 16.68 -2.67 -11.22
CA MET A 120 15.35 -2.52 -11.79
C MET A 120 14.44 -1.82 -10.78
N SER A 121 13.71 -0.80 -11.24
CA SER A 121 12.65 -0.15 -10.50
C SER A 121 11.34 -0.91 -10.70
N THR A 122 10.57 -1.10 -9.64
CA THR A 122 9.25 -1.71 -9.68
C THR A 122 8.38 -1.18 -8.54
N SER A 123 7.14 -1.63 -8.46
CA SER A 123 6.20 -1.33 -7.38
C SER A 123 6.08 -2.51 -6.42
N VAL A 124 5.55 -2.26 -5.22
CA VAL A 124 5.07 -3.31 -4.31
C VAL A 124 3.60 -3.09 -4.04
N SER A 125 2.86 -4.19 -4.03
CA SER A 125 1.56 -4.24 -3.39
C SER A 125 1.76 -4.82 -1.99
N SER A 126 1.75 -3.97 -0.96
CA SER A 126 1.76 -4.45 0.42
C SER A 126 0.37 -4.95 0.78
N GLY A 127 0.23 -6.23 1.17
CA GLY A 127 -1.04 -6.85 1.53
C GLY A 127 -1.68 -6.33 2.84
N GLY A 128 -1.25 -5.20 3.38
CA GLY A 128 -1.67 -4.69 4.67
C GLY A 128 -1.93 -3.18 4.70
N GLY A 129 -3.21 -2.79 4.79
CA GLY A 129 -3.61 -1.65 5.64
C GLY A 129 -3.85 -0.29 4.99
N GLY A 130 -4.14 -0.19 3.70
CA GLY A 130 -4.79 1.00 3.15
C GLY A 130 -6.30 0.89 3.32
N THR A 131 -6.88 1.51 4.35
CA THR A 131 -8.34 1.68 4.44
C THR A 131 -8.75 2.71 3.39
N ASP A 132 -8.90 2.29 2.14
CA ASP A 132 -9.79 2.95 1.21
C ASP A 132 -11.21 2.70 1.74
N THR A 133 -11.66 3.56 2.65
CA THR A 133 -13.10 3.77 2.85
C THR A 133 -13.62 4.37 1.55
N SER A 134 -13.82 3.51 0.57
CA SER A 134 -14.77 3.76 -0.50
C SER A 134 -16.12 3.85 0.20
N ASP A 135 -16.51 5.08 0.50
CA ASP A 135 -17.86 5.45 0.90
C ASP A 135 -18.76 5.20 -0.32
N SER A 136 -19.02 3.91 -0.56
CA SER A 136 -20.03 3.44 -1.51
C SER A 136 -21.37 3.68 -0.84
N GLU A 137 -21.88 4.90 -0.99
CA GLU A 137 -23.30 5.22 -0.78
C GLU A 137 -24.13 4.30 -1.69
N THR A 138 -24.52 3.14 -1.15
CA THR A 138 -25.28 2.12 -1.85
C THR A 138 -26.65 2.01 -1.20
N SER A 139 -27.67 2.23 -2.04
CA SER A 139 -29.08 1.82 -1.89
C SER A 139 -29.93 2.66 -0.92
N ASP A 140 -31.19 2.99 -1.23
CA ASP A 140 -32.21 2.04 -1.68
C ASP A 140 -33.17 2.59 -2.75
N SER A 141 -33.32 1.77 -3.80
CA SER A 141 -34.43 1.78 -4.75
C SER A 141 -35.28 0.54 -4.49
N ASP A 142 -36.14 0.56 -3.48
CA ASP A 142 -37.05 -0.55 -3.19
C ASP A 142 -38.26 -0.53 -4.13
N MET A 143 -38.27 -1.47 -5.09
CA MET A 143 -39.34 -1.71 -6.05
C MET A 143 -39.77 -3.18 -5.98
N MET A 144 -40.91 -3.44 -5.33
CA MET A 144 -41.85 -4.57 -5.50
C MET A 144 -41.24 -5.99 -5.28
N THR A 145 -41.92 -7.06 -4.87
CA THR A 145 -43.31 -7.47 -5.02
C THR A 145 -43.56 -8.66 -4.08
N GLU A 146 -44.71 -8.62 -3.43
CA GLU A 146 -45.67 -9.66 -3.02
C GLU A 146 -45.37 -11.19 -3.05
N GLU A 147 -46.09 -11.84 -2.11
CA GLU A 147 -46.64 -13.22 -2.06
C GLU A 147 -45.71 -14.41 -1.76
N ASN A 148 -45.93 -15.08 -0.61
CA ASN A 148 -46.61 -16.39 -0.57
C ASN A 148 -46.62 -16.98 0.87
N GLU A 149 -47.66 -17.76 1.13
CA GLU A 149 -48.22 -18.18 2.41
C GLU A 149 -47.59 -19.42 3.10
N THR A 150 -47.95 -19.54 4.39
CA THR A 150 -48.23 -20.76 5.19
C THR A 150 -47.16 -21.40 6.10
N THR A 151 -47.66 -21.82 7.29
CA THR A 151 -47.26 -23.02 8.07
C THR A 151 -46.01 -22.84 8.97
N THR A 152 -45.96 -23.10 10.29
CA THR A 152 -46.84 -23.83 11.21
C THR A 152 -46.26 -23.78 12.65
N GLU A 153 -47.15 -23.99 13.64
CA GLU A 153 -46.90 -24.45 15.03
C GLU A 153 -46.17 -23.54 16.03
N ASN A 154 -46.95 -22.92 16.94
CA ASN A 154 -46.51 -22.65 18.30
C ASN A 154 -47.70 -22.52 19.26
N GLU A 155 -47.89 -23.47 20.19
CA GLU A 155 -48.32 -23.21 21.58
C GLU A 155 -48.21 -24.53 22.37
N THR A 156 -47.07 -24.79 22.99
CA THR A 156 -46.78 -24.53 24.42
C THR A 156 -47.82 -25.08 25.39
N THR A 157 -47.38 -26.13 26.07
CA THR A 157 -47.94 -26.80 27.24
C THR A 157 -48.34 -25.82 28.34
N VAL A 158 -49.59 -25.92 28.82
CA VAL A 158 -50.03 -25.31 30.08
C VAL A 158 -50.31 -26.40 31.10
N GLU A 159 -49.54 -26.34 32.18
CA GLU A 159 -49.60 -27.14 33.40
C GLU A 159 -50.67 -26.59 34.38
N GLY A 160 -51.30 -27.47 35.15
CA GLY A 160 -52.14 -27.16 36.33
C GLY A 160 -53.50 -27.87 36.24
N GLY A 161 -53.97 -28.69 37.19
CA GLY A 161 -53.63 -28.82 38.61
C GLY A 161 -54.89 -28.55 39.45
N ASP A 162 -55.73 -29.58 39.65
CA ASP A 162 -56.39 -30.05 40.90
C ASP A 162 -57.41 -31.16 40.56
#